data_AF-A0A4R5KT86-F1
#
_entry.id   AF-A0A4R5KT86-F1
#
_cell.length_a   1.000
_cell.length_b   1.000
_cell.length_c   1.000
_cell.angle_alpha   90.00
_cell.angle_beta   90.00
_cell.angle_gamma   90.00
#
_symmetry.space_group_name_H-M   'P 1'
#
loop_
_entity.id
_entity.type
_entity.pdbx_description
1 polymer ?
#
loop_
_entity_poly.entity_id
_entity_poly.type
_entity_poly.pdbx_seq_one_letter_code
_entity_poly.pdbx_strand_id
1 'polypeptide(L)'
;MKNARAAARSRDAIEAFRMAWGLWELLAADGTFACLFHESPDRRTRAAIRTLGTRHMLQAILTNRAVISSRTGGSVDLLHAASMVLLAAVNGRRRAPAMASASVALLFAAAEFKTASFQGLP
;
A
#
# COMPACT_ATOMS: atom_id res chain seq x y z
N MET A 1 28.84 4.40 -6.06
CA MET A 1 28.01 4.00 -7.23
C MET A 1 27.21 2.70 -7.05
N LYS A 2 27.77 1.59 -6.52
CA LYS A 2 27.03 0.31 -6.37
C LYS A 2 25.78 0.43 -5.46
N ASN A 3 25.90 1.16 -4.34
CA ASN A 3 24.82 1.33 -3.35
C ASN A 3 23.62 2.14 -3.91
N ALA A 4 23.90 3.21 -4.67
CA ALA A 4 22.87 4.03 -5.28
C ALA A 4 22.04 3.25 -6.34
N ARG A 5 22.69 2.40 -7.14
CA ARG A 5 21.98 1.55 -8.12
C ARG A 5 21.14 0.46 -7.47
N ALA A 6 21.62 -0.11 -6.35
CA ALA A 6 20.85 -1.07 -5.58
C ALA A 6 19.60 -0.43 -4.96
N ALA A 7 19.74 0.77 -4.38
CA ALA A 7 18.61 1.51 -3.81
C ALA A 7 17.57 1.90 -4.88
N ALA A 8 18.01 2.37 -6.06
CA ALA A 8 17.12 2.66 -7.18
C ALA A 8 16.35 1.40 -7.63
N ARG A 9 17.05 0.27 -7.78
CA ARG A 9 16.41 -1.00 -8.18
C ARG A 9 15.39 -1.49 -7.14
N SER A 10 15.70 -1.38 -5.85
CA SER A 10 14.76 -1.73 -4.78
C SER A 10 13.53 -0.84 -4.82
N ARG A 11 13.69 0.48 -5.00
CA ARG A 11 12.58 1.41 -5.17
C ARG A 11 11.72 1.03 -6.37
N ASP A 12 12.32 0.85 -7.54
CA ASP A 12 11.60 0.53 -8.77
C ASP A 12 10.83 -0.80 -8.64
N ALA A 13 11.40 -1.80 -7.95
CA ALA A 13 10.72 -3.06 -7.66
C ALA A 13 9.52 -2.88 -6.71
N ILE A 14 9.67 -2.06 -5.66
CA ILE A 14 8.57 -1.74 -4.73
C ILE A 14 7.45 -1.01 -5.48
N GLU A 15 7.77 -0.02 -6.30
CA GLU A 15 6.75 0.73 -7.05
C GLU A 15 6.10 -0.11 -8.14
N ALA A 16 6.85 -1.00 -8.81
CA ALA A 16 6.27 -1.94 -9.77
C ALA A 16 5.28 -2.89 -9.08
N PHE A 17 5.66 -3.43 -7.91
CA PHE A 17 4.76 -4.26 -7.12
C PHE A 17 3.52 -3.48 -6.65
N ARG A 18 3.70 -2.27 -6.12
CA ARG A 18 2.61 -1.39 -5.70
C ARG A 18 1.66 -1.06 -6.85
N MET A 19 2.21 -0.78 -8.03
CA MET A 19 1.43 -0.50 -9.24
C MET A 19 0.62 -1.74 -9.68
N ALA A 20 1.24 -2.92 -9.71
CA ALA A 20 0.55 -4.17 -10.06
C ALA A 20 -0.56 -4.51 -9.05
N TRP A 21 -0.26 -4.39 -7.76
CA TRP A 21 -1.22 -4.61 -6.69
C TRP A 21 -2.39 -3.61 -6.76
N GLY A 22 -2.09 -2.32 -6.98
CA GLY A 22 -3.11 -1.29 -7.10
C GLY A 22 -4.02 -1.49 -8.31
N LEU A 23 -3.46 -1.92 -9.44
CA LEU A 23 -4.24 -2.25 -10.64
C LEU A 23 -5.16 -3.45 -10.39
N TRP A 24 -4.68 -4.47 -9.68
CA TRP A 24 -5.48 -5.63 -9.29
C TRP A 24 -6.64 -5.23 -8.37
N GLU A 25 -6.41 -4.43 -7.34
CA GLU A 25 -7.48 -3.93 -6.46
C GLU A 25 -8.51 -3.08 -7.23
N LEU A 26 -8.07 -2.28 -8.20
CA LEU A 26 -8.95 -1.43 -9.00
C LEU A 26 -9.86 -2.25 -9.94
N LEU A 27 -9.29 -3.22 -10.66
CA LEU A 27 -9.99 -4.00 -11.66
C LEU A 27 -10.74 -5.22 -11.08
N ALA A 28 -10.14 -5.87 -10.08
CA ALA A 28 -10.60 -7.13 -9.50
C ALA A 28 -10.95 -6.99 -8.01
N ALA A 29 -11.65 -5.91 -7.64
CA ALA A 29 -12.08 -5.67 -6.26
C ALA A 29 -12.86 -6.85 -5.66
N ASP A 30 -13.73 -7.48 -6.45
CA ASP A 30 -14.52 -8.64 -6.02
C ASP A 30 -13.65 -9.88 -5.82
N GLY A 31 -12.76 -10.16 -6.78
CA GLY A 31 -11.81 -11.27 -6.68
C GLY A 31 -10.84 -11.10 -5.50
N THR A 32 -10.40 -9.87 -5.25
CA THR A 32 -9.54 -9.53 -4.10
C THR A 32 -10.23 -9.85 -2.78
N PHE A 33 -11.48 -9.40 -2.63
CA PHE A 33 -12.22 -9.65 -1.40
C PHE A 33 -12.61 -11.13 -1.24
N ALA A 34 -13.07 -11.77 -2.32
CA ALA A 34 -13.43 -13.19 -2.32
C ALA A 34 -12.21 -14.08 -2.02
N CYS A 35 -11.03 -13.75 -2.53
CA CYS A 35 -9.82 -14.51 -2.24
C CYS A 35 -9.39 -14.42 -0.76
N LEU A 36 -9.59 -13.27 -0.11
CA LEU A 36 -9.17 -13.05 1.26
C LEU A 36 -10.20 -13.51 2.31
N PHE A 37 -11.50 -13.42 1.98
CA PHE A 37 -12.57 -13.60 2.96
C PHE A 37 -13.62 -14.64 2.53
N HIS A 38 -13.49 -15.23 1.34
CA HIS A 38 -14.45 -16.18 0.77
C HIS A 38 -15.90 -15.65 0.70
N GLU A 39 -16.04 -14.33 0.60
CA GLU A 39 -17.32 -13.60 0.57
C GLU A 39 -17.38 -12.61 -0.60
N SER A 40 -18.58 -12.11 -0.91
CA SER A 40 -18.77 -11.03 -1.87
C SER A 40 -18.76 -9.67 -1.17
N PRO A 41 -18.00 -8.67 -1.67
CA PRO A 41 -17.95 -7.37 -1.04
C PRO A 41 -19.24 -6.58 -1.26
N ASP A 42 -19.75 -5.96 -0.18
CA ASP A 42 -20.78 -4.93 -0.28
C ASP A 42 -20.30 -3.73 -1.13
N ARG A 43 -21.24 -2.86 -1.56
CA ARG A 43 -20.90 -1.70 -2.40
C ARG A 43 -19.84 -0.78 -1.79
N ARG A 44 -19.85 -0.59 -0.46
CA ARG A 44 -18.92 0.31 0.25
C ARG A 44 -17.53 -0.32 0.32
N THR A 45 -17.44 -1.61 0.62
CA THR A 45 -16.19 -2.38 0.65
C THR A 45 -15.55 -2.42 -0.72
N ARG A 46 -16.34 -2.62 -1.78
CA ARG A 46 -15.86 -2.58 -3.16
C ARG A 46 -15.33 -1.21 -3.56
N ALA A 47 -16.04 -0.14 -3.18
CA ALA A 47 -15.56 1.22 -3.39
C ALA A 47 -14.23 1.45 -2.64
N ALA A 48 -14.13 1.02 -1.38
CA ALA A 48 -12.92 1.14 -0.59
C ALA A 48 -11.72 0.39 -1.23
N ILE A 49 -11.91 -0.83 -1.73
CA ILE A 49 -10.87 -1.58 -2.43
C ILE A 49 -10.42 -0.86 -3.70
N ARG A 50 -11.36 -0.31 -4.49
CA ARG A 50 -10.99 0.48 -5.68
C ARG A 50 -10.27 1.78 -5.34
N THR A 51 -10.65 2.44 -4.25
CA THR A 51 -9.95 3.63 -3.74
C THR A 51 -8.54 3.28 -3.29
N LEU A 52 -8.34 2.15 -2.61
CA LEU A 52 -7.01 1.61 -2.27
C LEU A 52 -6.18 1.37 -3.54
N GLY A 53 -6.77 0.71 -4.54
CA GLY A 53 -6.09 0.45 -5.81
C GLY A 53 -5.62 1.73 -6.49
N THR A 54 -6.50 2.73 -6.54
CA THR A 54 -6.18 4.06 -7.10
C THR A 54 -5.05 4.74 -6.31
N ARG A 55 -5.10 4.68 -4.97
CA ARG A 55 -4.04 5.23 -4.12
C ARG A 55 -2.70 4.55 -4.37
N HIS A 56 -2.65 3.23 -4.41
CA HIS A 56 -1.42 2.49 -4.68
C HIS A 56 -0.84 2.87 -6.04
N MET A 57 -1.67 3.01 -7.08
CA MET A 57 -1.23 3.48 -8.39
C MET A 57 -0.69 4.92 -8.37
N LEU A 58 -1.42 5.84 -7.74
CA LEU A 58 -0.99 7.25 -7.63
C LEU A 58 0.33 7.36 -6.86
N GLN A 59 0.46 6.66 -5.74
CA GLN A 59 1.65 6.69 -4.91
C GLN A 59 2.86 6.11 -5.67
N ALA A 60 2.66 5.05 -6.46
CA ALA A 60 3.70 4.51 -7.33
C ALA A 60 4.13 5.48 -8.46
N ILE A 61 3.18 6.15 -9.10
CA ILE A 61 3.49 7.17 -10.12
C ILE A 61 4.25 8.35 -9.50
N LEU A 62 3.76 8.89 -8.39
CA LEU A 62 4.34 10.07 -7.75
C LEU A 62 5.73 9.79 -7.18
N THR A 63 5.96 8.61 -6.59
CA THR A 63 7.26 8.22 -6.04
C THR A 63 8.27 7.95 -7.15
N ASN A 64 7.86 7.26 -8.23
CA ASN A 64 8.75 6.99 -9.36
C ASN A 64 9.15 8.28 -10.11
N ARG A 65 8.21 9.24 -10.24
CA ARG A 65 8.48 10.58 -10.77
C ARG A 65 9.23 11.50 -9.80
N ALA A 66 9.62 11.02 -8.63
CA ALA A 66 10.28 11.79 -7.57
C ALA A 66 9.50 13.04 -7.12
N VAL A 67 8.17 13.05 -7.31
CA VAL A 67 7.28 14.12 -6.83
C VAL A 67 7.11 14.05 -5.31
N ILE A 68 7.09 12.83 -4.77
CA ILE A 68 7.10 12.58 -3.34
C ILE A 68 8.28 11.67 -2.99
N SER A 69 8.84 11.86 -1.79
CA SER A 69 9.91 11.00 -1.30
C SER A 69 9.36 9.66 -0.80
N SER A 70 10.17 8.59 -0.82
CA SER A 70 9.85 7.31 -0.19
C SER A 70 9.44 7.47 1.28
N ARG A 71 10.07 8.39 2.02
CA ARG A 71 9.72 8.67 3.42
C ARG A 71 8.31 9.25 3.55
N THR A 72 7.90 10.12 2.63
CA THR A 72 6.55 10.67 2.58
C THR A 72 5.53 9.58 2.26
N GLY A 73 5.80 8.74 1.24
CA GLY A 73 4.96 7.59 0.90
C GLY A 73 4.78 6.63 2.08
N GLY A 74 5.87 6.24 2.73
CA GLY A 74 5.84 5.35 3.90
C GLY A 74 5.09 5.95 5.10
N SER A 75 5.13 7.27 5.28
CA SER A 75 4.37 7.95 6.35
C SER A 75 2.86 7.92 6.08
N VAL A 76 2.45 8.09 4.82
CA VAL A 76 1.06 7.98 4.38
C VAL A 76 0.54 6.55 4.58
N ASP A 77 1.37 5.54 4.29
CA ASP A 77 1.03 4.14 4.51
C ASP A 77 0.93 3.79 6.00
N LEU A 78 1.80 4.34 6.84
CA LEU A 78 1.75 4.15 8.29
C LEU A 78 0.48 4.76 8.91
N LEU A 79 0.12 5.99 8.52
CA LEU A 79 -1.11 6.65 8.99
C LEU A 79 -2.37 5.87 8.57
N HIS A 80 -2.35 5.29 7.37
CA HIS A 80 -3.42 4.43 6.90
C HIS A 80 -3.51 3.14 7.71
N ALA A 81 -2.39 2.48 7.96
CA ALA A 81 -2.35 1.28 8.79
C ALA A 81 -2.93 1.57 10.20
N ALA A 82 -2.52 2.67 10.83
CA ALA A 82 -3.05 3.10 12.13
C ALA A 82 -4.58 3.34 12.09
N SER A 83 -5.07 4.00 11.03
CA SER A 83 -6.49 4.25 10.84
C SER A 83 -7.29 2.95 10.67
N MET A 84 -6.73 1.97 9.95
CA MET A 84 -7.34 0.66 9.79
C MET A 84 -7.32 -0.16 11.09
N VAL A 85 -6.26 -0.04 11.90
CA VAL A 85 -6.22 -0.65 13.23
C VAL A 85 -7.30 -0.07 14.13
N LEU A 86 -7.48 1.24 14.12
CA LEU A 86 -8.56 1.89 14.85
C LEU A 86 -9.94 1.42 14.36
N LEU A 87 -10.15 1.35 13.04
CA LEU A 87 -11.39 0.84 12.46
C LEU A 87 -11.68 -0.61 12.90
N ALA A 88 -10.66 -1.45 12.94
CA ALA A 88 -10.77 -2.84 13.36
C ALA A 88 -11.13 -2.98 14.85
N ALA A 89 -10.66 -2.04 15.68
CA ALA A 89 -10.99 -1.99 17.10
C ALA A 89 -12.44 -1.53 17.37
N VAL A 90 -12.94 -0.55 16.60
CA VAL A 90 -14.28 0.02 16.81
C VAL A 90 -15.40 -0.69 16.06
N ASN A 91 -15.08 -1.47 15.01
CA ASN A 91 -16.08 -2.13 14.17
C ASN A 91 -15.72 -3.59 13.91
N GLY A 92 -16.24 -4.48 14.76
CA GLY A 92 -16.00 -5.93 14.69
C GLY A 92 -16.36 -6.53 13.32
N ARG A 93 -17.43 -6.06 12.67
CA ARG A 93 -17.84 -6.52 11.33
C ARG A 93 -16.82 -6.20 10.24
N ARG A 94 -16.01 -5.17 10.42
CA ARG A 94 -14.95 -4.76 9.47
C ARG A 94 -13.54 -5.14 9.96
N ARG A 95 -13.42 -5.89 11.06
CA ARG A 95 -12.14 -6.20 11.70
C ARG A 95 -11.18 -6.93 10.77
N ALA A 96 -11.59 -8.05 10.18
CA ALA A 96 -10.71 -8.83 9.30
C ALA A 96 -10.30 -8.06 8.03
N PRO A 97 -11.22 -7.40 7.28
CA PRO A 97 -10.85 -6.53 6.16
C PRO A 97 -9.92 -5.38 6.53
N ALA A 98 -10.19 -4.71 7.66
CA ALA A 98 -9.37 -3.61 8.12
C ALA A 98 -7.97 -4.08 8.53
N MET A 99 -7.85 -5.22 9.23
CA MET A 99 -6.56 -5.80 9.58
C MET A 99 -5.75 -6.23 8.35
N ALA A 100 -6.39 -6.83 7.35
CA ALA A 100 -5.70 -7.17 6.10
C ALA A 100 -5.14 -5.90 5.40
N SER A 101 -5.95 -4.84 5.32
CA SER A 101 -5.50 -3.56 4.76
C SER A 101 -4.37 -2.94 5.58
N ALA A 102 -4.45 -2.99 6.91
CA ALA A 102 -3.41 -2.51 7.81
C ALA A 102 -2.07 -3.25 7.57
N SER A 103 -2.10 -4.57 7.44
CA SER A 103 -0.92 -5.40 7.18
C SER A 103 -0.23 -5.04 5.87
N VAL A 104 -0.99 -4.92 4.77
CA VAL A 104 -0.44 -4.53 3.46
C VAL A 104 0.18 -3.12 3.53
N ALA A 105 -0.52 -2.17 4.15
CA ALA A 105 -0.01 -0.82 4.32
C ALA A 105 1.27 -0.78 5.17
N LEU A 106 1.35 -1.59 6.23
CA LEU A 106 2.55 -1.66 7.06
C LEU A 106 3.74 -2.26 6.30
N LEU A 107 3.51 -3.26 5.44
CA LEU A 107 4.55 -3.82 4.56
C LEU A 107 5.10 -2.77 3.60
N PHE A 108 4.21 -1.98 2.96
CA PHE A 108 4.64 -0.86 2.11
C PHE A 108 5.40 0.20 2.89
N ALA A 109 4.91 0.61 4.08
CA ALA A 109 5.59 1.56 4.93
C ALA A 109 7.01 1.10 5.30
N ALA A 110 7.16 -0.17 5.71
CA ALA A 110 8.46 -0.75 6.05
C ALA A 110 9.41 -0.77 4.85
N ALA A 111 8.92 -1.15 3.66
CA ALA A 111 9.70 -1.18 2.43
C ALA A 111 10.18 0.22 2.02
N GLU A 112 9.33 1.23 2.19
CA GLU A 112 9.61 2.63 1.89
C GLU A 112 10.62 3.25 2.87
N PHE A 113 10.44 3.03 4.17
CA PHE A 113 11.41 3.51 5.17
C PHE A 113 12.78 2.84 5.00
N LYS A 114 12.81 1.55 4.66
CA LYS A 114 14.06 0.87 4.31
C LYS A 114 14.72 1.52 3.08
N THR A 115 13.95 1.81 2.04
CA THR A 115 14.44 2.49 0.82
C THR A 115 14.94 3.91 1.11
N ALA A 116 14.21 4.67 1.93
CA ALA A 116 14.62 6.01 2.37
C ALA A 116 15.89 5.97 3.24
N SER A 117 16.06 4.93 4.07
CA SER A 117 17.27 4.75 4.90
C SER A 117 18.51 4.48 4.06
N PHE A 118 18.38 3.82 2.90
CA PHE A 118 19.47 3.68 1.92
C PHE A 118 19.81 4.99 1.18
N GLN A 119 18.86 5.92 1.07
CA GLN A 119 19.06 7.22 0.45
C GLN A 119 19.67 8.26 1.41
N GLY A 120 19.57 8.04 2.72
CA GLY A 120 20.05 8.95 3.78
C GLY A 120 21.45 8.65 4.32
N LEU A 121 22.23 7.77 3.69
CA LEU A 121 23.64 7.60 4.04
C LEU A 121 24.48 8.69 3.37
N PRO A 122 25.32 9.44 4.13
CA PRO A 122 26.33 10.33 3.55
C PRO A 122 27.35 9.57 2.69
#